data_AF-A0A377XIR1-F1
#
_entry.id   AF-A0A377XIR1-F1
#
_cell.length_a   1.000
_cell.length_b   1.000
_cell.length_c   1.000
_cell.angle_alpha   90.00
_cell.angle_beta   90.00
_cell.angle_gamma   90.00
#
_symmetry.space_group_name_H-M   'P 1'
#
loop_
_entity.id
_entity.type
_entity.pdbx_description
1 polymer ?
#
loop_
_entity_poly.entity_id
_entity_poly.type
_entity_poly.pdbx_seq_one_letter_code
_entity_poly.pdbx_strand_id
1 'polypeptide(L)'
;MEQKKITQGDLVSMFLRSNLQQASFNFERIHGLGFCYDMIPAIKRLYPLKADQVAALKRHLVFFNTTPAVCGPVIGVTAAMEEARANGAAIDDGAINGIKVGLMGPLAGVGDPLVWGTLRPITAALGASLALSGNILGPLLFFFIFNAMRLAMKWYGLQLGFRKGVNIVSYMGGNLLQKLTEGASILGLFVMGCW
;
A
#
# COMPACT_ATOMS: atom_id res chain seq x y z
N MET A 1 -17.60 9.76 -22.49
CA MET A 1 -17.03 10.26 -21.22
C MET A 1 -15.52 10.15 -21.32
N GLU A 2 -14.79 11.21 -20.97
CA GLU A 2 -13.33 11.19 -20.91
C GLU A 2 -12.87 10.22 -19.81
N GLN A 3 -11.95 9.31 -20.12
CA GLN A 3 -11.46 8.33 -19.15
C GLN A 3 -10.67 9.04 -18.06
N LYS A 4 -11.10 8.88 -16.81
CA LYS A 4 -10.40 9.42 -15.63
C LYS A 4 -9.23 8.50 -15.33
N LYS A 5 -8.01 9.04 -15.32
CA LYS A 5 -6.79 8.25 -15.15
C LYS A 5 -5.88 8.84 -14.08
N ILE A 6 -5.44 8.00 -13.17
CA ILE A 6 -4.41 8.30 -12.17
C ILE A 6 -3.09 8.47 -12.90
N THR A 7 -2.42 9.57 -12.62
CA THR A 7 -1.15 9.95 -13.21
C THR A 7 0.02 9.46 -12.35
N GLN A 8 1.22 9.44 -12.93
CA GLN A 8 2.44 9.17 -12.16
C GLN A 8 2.63 10.20 -11.02
N GLY A 9 2.25 11.45 -11.23
CA GLY A 9 2.32 12.49 -10.19
C GLY A 9 1.43 12.17 -8.98
N ASP A 10 0.26 11.58 -9.19
CA ASP A 10 -0.59 11.16 -8.08
C ASP A 10 0.02 9.98 -7.34
N LEU A 11 0.55 8.98 -8.04
CA LEU A 11 1.24 7.84 -7.41
C LEU A 11 2.44 8.28 -6.58
N VAL A 12 3.23 9.25 -7.06
CA VAL A 12 4.32 9.85 -6.27
C VAL A 12 3.76 10.56 -5.04
N SER A 13 2.67 11.31 -5.17
CA SER A 13 2.03 11.97 -4.01
C SER A 13 1.53 10.94 -2.98
N MET A 14 0.89 9.86 -3.43
CA MET A 14 0.44 8.76 -2.57
C MET A 14 1.63 8.08 -1.88
N PHE A 15 2.73 7.86 -2.59
CA PHE A 15 3.96 7.32 -2.01
C PHE A 15 4.53 8.23 -0.91
N LEU A 16 4.65 9.53 -1.17
CA LEU A 16 5.15 10.49 -0.19
C LEU A 16 4.27 10.52 1.06
N ARG A 17 2.95 10.53 0.88
CA ARG A 17 1.96 10.51 1.97
C ARG A 17 2.03 9.24 2.80
N SER A 18 2.16 8.08 2.15
CA SER A 18 2.22 6.78 2.82
C SER A 18 3.47 6.56 3.68
N ASN A 19 4.46 7.46 3.63
CA ASN A 19 5.55 7.45 4.61
C ASN A 19 5.12 7.92 6.01
N LEU A 20 4.00 8.63 6.12
CA LEU A 20 3.43 9.12 7.38
C LEU A 20 2.28 8.24 7.91
N GLN A 21 2.15 7.01 7.38
CA GLN A 21 1.00 6.16 7.67
C GLN A 21 0.84 5.80 9.16
N GLN A 22 1.95 5.68 9.89
CA GLN A 22 1.98 5.43 11.34
C GLN A 22 1.69 6.68 12.18
N ALA A 23 1.76 7.89 11.60
CA ALA A 23 1.54 9.13 12.35
C ALA A 23 0.10 9.24 12.88
N SER A 24 -0.84 8.53 12.26
CA SER A 24 -2.25 8.49 12.65
C SER A 24 -2.66 7.21 13.39
N PHE A 25 -1.69 6.48 13.95
CA PHE A 25 -1.97 5.22 14.65
C PHE A 25 -2.96 5.45 15.79
N ASN A 26 -4.02 4.64 15.83
CA ASN A 26 -4.99 4.65 16.92
C ASN A 26 -5.56 3.24 17.16
N PHE A 27 -6.03 2.96 18.37
CA PHE A 27 -6.49 1.62 18.73
C PHE A 27 -7.83 1.22 18.08
N GLU A 28 -8.63 2.17 17.60
CA GLU A 28 -9.92 1.88 16.97
C GLU A 28 -9.72 1.32 15.55
N ARG A 29 -8.79 1.90 14.77
CA ARG A 29 -8.65 1.63 13.32
C ARG A 29 -7.22 1.44 12.84
N ILE A 30 -6.25 1.46 13.74
CA ILE A 30 -4.81 1.26 13.49
C ILE A 30 -4.29 2.25 12.44
N HIS A 31 -4.17 1.87 11.17
CA HIS A 31 -3.70 2.75 10.09
C HIS A 31 -4.83 3.29 9.20
N GLY A 32 -6.10 3.11 9.55
CA GLY A 32 -7.23 3.51 8.70
C GLY A 32 -7.21 4.98 8.28
N LEU A 33 -6.86 5.90 9.19
CA LEU A 33 -6.74 7.33 8.85
C LEU A 33 -5.55 7.61 7.92
N GLY A 34 -4.42 6.92 8.13
CA GLY A 34 -3.24 7.01 7.27
C GLY A 34 -3.54 6.51 5.86
N PHE A 35 -4.24 5.37 5.75
CA PHE A 35 -4.70 4.84 4.47
C PHE A 35 -5.64 5.82 3.75
N CYS A 36 -6.58 6.43 4.47
CA CYS A 36 -7.44 7.47 3.92
C CYS A 36 -6.61 8.66 3.39
N TYR A 37 -5.61 9.12 4.15
CA TYR A 37 -4.71 10.19 3.75
C TYR A 37 -3.90 9.86 2.49
N ASP A 38 -3.44 8.61 2.37
CA ASP A 38 -2.71 8.10 1.21
C ASP A 38 -3.54 8.18 -0.07
N MET A 39 -4.85 7.93 0.03
CA MET A 39 -5.77 7.90 -1.12
C MET A 39 -6.23 9.28 -1.60
N ILE A 40 -6.04 10.35 -0.81
CA ILE A 40 -6.55 11.70 -1.14
C ILE A 40 -6.19 12.17 -2.56
N PRO A 41 -4.94 12.03 -3.06
CA PRO A 41 -4.58 12.48 -4.41
C PRO A 41 -5.40 11.77 -5.50
N ALA A 42 -5.55 10.44 -5.39
CA ALA A 42 -6.34 9.65 -6.32
C ALA A 42 -7.82 10.04 -6.27
N ILE A 43 -8.40 10.14 -5.07
CA ILE A 43 -9.81 10.50 -4.89
C ILE A 43 -10.12 11.89 -5.46
N LYS A 44 -9.26 12.89 -5.21
CA LYS A 44 -9.45 14.25 -5.74
C LYS A 44 -9.43 14.28 -7.27
N ARG A 45 -8.66 13.41 -7.91
CA ARG A 45 -8.61 13.31 -9.37
C ARG A 45 -9.81 12.58 -9.95
N LEU A 46 -10.21 11.48 -9.33
CA LEU A 46 -11.28 10.62 -9.85
C LEU A 46 -12.68 11.18 -9.60
N TYR A 47 -12.86 11.96 -8.54
CA TYR A 47 -14.15 12.47 -8.12
C TYR A 47 -14.13 14.01 -8.07
N PRO A 48 -14.67 14.71 -9.09
CA PRO A 48 -14.69 16.18 -9.10
C PRO A 48 -15.72 16.77 -8.11
N LEU A 49 -16.80 16.05 -7.83
CA LEU A 49 -17.85 16.50 -6.90
C LEU A 49 -17.43 16.24 -5.44
N LYS A 50 -17.60 17.25 -4.58
CA LYS A 50 -17.27 17.13 -3.14
C LYS A 50 -18.05 16.00 -2.45
N ALA A 51 -19.32 15.80 -2.82
CA ALA A 51 -20.14 14.74 -2.24
C ALA A 51 -19.52 13.35 -2.49
N ASP A 52 -19.06 13.11 -3.72
CA ASP A 52 -18.43 11.85 -4.11
C ASP A 52 -17.07 11.66 -3.43
N GLN A 53 -16.29 12.73 -3.29
CA GLN A 53 -15.03 12.69 -2.52
C GLN A 53 -15.27 12.31 -1.06
N VAL A 54 -16.30 12.89 -0.42
CA VAL A 54 -16.64 12.57 0.97
C VAL A 54 -17.06 11.10 1.09
N ALA A 55 -17.89 10.61 0.18
CA ALA A 55 -18.26 9.20 0.14
C ALA A 55 -17.02 8.30 -0.04
N ALA A 56 -16.06 8.73 -0.86
CA ALA A 56 -14.81 8.02 -1.11
C ALA A 56 -13.87 7.95 0.09
N LEU A 57 -13.70 9.07 0.78
CA LEU A 57 -12.85 9.10 1.96
C LEU A 57 -13.47 8.27 3.10
N LYS A 58 -14.80 8.24 3.23
CA LYS A 58 -15.48 7.40 4.23
C LYS A 58 -15.20 5.91 4.05
N ARG A 59 -15.24 5.37 2.83
CA ARG A 59 -14.88 3.96 2.58
C ARG A 59 -13.39 3.65 2.76
N HIS A 60 -12.54 4.66 2.88
CA HIS A 60 -11.12 4.48 3.17
C HIS A 60 -10.76 4.70 4.64
N LEU A 61 -11.72 5.09 5.49
CA LEU A 61 -11.57 5.23 6.94
C LEU A 61 -11.85 3.93 7.73
N VAL A 62 -11.84 2.78 7.05
CA VAL A 62 -12.02 1.47 7.69
C VAL A 62 -10.71 0.99 8.33
N PHE A 63 -10.80 -0.02 9.20
CA PHE A 63 -9.63 -0.66 9.80
C PHE A 63 -8.64 -1.10 8.71
N PHE A 64 -7.37 -0.78 8.90
CA PHE A 64 -6.28 -1.24 8.06
C PHE A 64 -5.04 -1.48 8.92
N ASN A 65 -4.51 -2.69 8.89
CA ASN A 65 -3.28 -3.02 9.60
C ASN A 65 -2.40 -3.94 8.74
N THR A 66 -1.22 -3.45 8.40
CA THR A 66 -0.16 -4.20 7.72
C THR A 66 1.16 -3.51 8.00
N THR A 67 2.27 -4.17 7.73
CA THR A 67 3.60 -3.62 7.94
C THR A 67 3.80 -2.36 7.07
N PRO A 68 4.14 -1.20 7.64
CA PRO A 68 4.17 0.06 6.91
C PRO A 68 5.10 0.10 5.69
N ALA A 69 6.14 -0.75 5.62
CA ALA A 69 7.03 -0.80 4.47
C ALA A 69 6.42 -1.54 3.27
N VAL A 70 5.43 -2.41 3.49
CA VAL A 70 4.74 -3.21 2.45
C VAL A 70 3.27 -2.85 2.30
N CYS A 71 2.85 -1.67 2.78
CA CYS A 71 1.49 -1.18 2.56
C CYS A 71 1.24 -0.75 1.09
N GLY A 72 2.32 -0.47 0.33
CA GLY A 72 2.29 0.03 -1.04
C GLY A 72 1.39 -0.79 -1.99
N PRO A 73 1.54 -2.12 -2.09
CA PRO A 73 0.69 -2.97 -2.91
C PRO A 73 -0.81 -2.79 -2.67
N VAL A 74 -1.24 -2.72 -1.40
CA VAL A 74 -2.67 -2.55 -1.08
C VAL A 74 -3.19 -1.18 -1.51
N ILE A 75 -2.39 -0.12 -1.27
CA ILE A 75 -2.72 1.23 -1.72
C ILE A 75 -2.84 1.26 -3.25
N GLY A 76 -1.90 0.61 -3.96
CA GLY A 76 -1.88 0.55 -5.42
C GLY A 76 -3.09 -0.18 -6.00
N VAL A 77 -3.40 -1.38 -5.50
CA VAL A 77 -4.58 -2.14 -5.96
C VAL A 77 -5.86 -1.35 -5.68
N THR A 78 -5.98 -0.76 -4.49
CA THR A 78 -7.15 0.07 -4.13
C THR A 78 -7.31 1.25 -5.08
N ALA A 79 -6.21 1.94 -5.43
CA ALA A 79 -6.23 3.05 -6.37
C ALA A 79 -6.68 2.62 -7.78
N ALA A 80 -6.26 1.44 -8.23
CA ALA A 80 -6.73 0.87 -9.49
C ALA A 80 -8.24 0.54 -9.48
N MET A 81 -8.75 0.03 -8.35
CA MET A 81 -10.19 -0.23 -8.19
C MET A 81 -11.00 1.06 -8.17
N GLU A 82 -10.54 2.10 -7.47
CA GLU A 82 -11.20 3.42 -7.49
C GLU A 82 -11.18 4.02 -8.91
N GLU A 83 -10.07 3.90 -9.64
CA GLU A 83 -9.98 4.36 -11.03
C GLU A 83 -11.03 3.67 -11.91
N ALA A 84 -11.12 2.34 -11.84
CA ALA A 84 -12.09 1.60 -12.62
C ALA A 84 -13.54 1.92 -12.22
N ARG A 85 -13.82 2.04 -10.93
CA ARG A 85 -15.14 2.45 -10.43
C ARG A 85 -15.52 3.84 -10.94
N ALA A 86 -14.59 4.79 -10.89
CA ALA A 86 -14.82 6.15 -11.38
C ALA A 86 -15.04 6.21 -12.90
N ASN A 87 -14.64 5.17 -13.63
CA ASN A 87 -14.87 4.97 -15.07
C ASN A 87 -16.08 4.06 -15.38
N GLY A 88 -16.90 3.71 -14.38
CA GLY A 88 -18.17 3.00 -14.58
C GLY A 88 -18.12 1.49 -14.35
N ALA A 89 -17.02 0.93 -13.84
CA ALA A 89 -17.00 -0.46 -13.41
C ALA A 89 -17.93 -0.68 -12.20
N ALA A 90 -18.69 -1.78 -12.21
CA ALA A 90 -19.59 -2.18 -11.13
C ALA A 90 -18.80 -2.72 -9.92
N ILE A 91 -18.13 -1.81 -9.21
CA ILE A 91 -17.34 -2.09 -8.02
C ILE A 91 -18.02 -1.40 -6.83
N ASP A 92 -18.50 -2.18 -5.88
CA ASP A 92 -19.10 -1.67 -4.65
C ASP A 92 -18.05 -1.39 -3.56
N ASP A 93 -18.49 -0.77 -2.46
CA ASP A 93 -17.61 -0.49 -1.30
C ASP A 93 -17.12 -1.78 -0.65
N GLY A 94 -17.94 -2.84 -0.70
CA GLY A 94 -17.63 -4.16 -0.16
C GLY A 94 -16.45 -4.81 -0.86
N ALA A 95 -16.38 -4.77 -2.19
CA ALA A 95 -15.28 -5.32 -2.97
C ALA A 95 -13.95 -4.60 -2.68
N ILE A 96 -13.98 -3.27 -2.59
CA ILE A 96 -12.78 -2.46 -2.26
C ILE A 96 -12.28 -2.81 -0.86
N ASN A 97 -13.18 -2.91 0.13
CA ASN A 97 -12.80 -3.29 1.48
C ASN A 97 -12.36 -4.76 1.58
N GLY A 98 -13.00 -5.66 0.82
CA GLY A 98 -12.66 -7.07 0.75
C GLY A 98 -11.24 -7.30 0.26
N ILE A 99 -10.80 -6.57 -0.78
CA ILE A 99 -9.40 -6.62 -1.23
C ILE A 99 -8.44 -6.16 -0.13
N LYS A 100 -8.76 -5.07 0.56
CA LYS A 100 -7.88 -4.56 1.63
C LYS A 100 -7.73 -5.61 2.71
N VAL A 101 -8.83 -6.15 3.20
CA VAL A 101 -8.85 -7.17 4.26
C VAL A 101 -8.11 -8.44 3.79
N GLY A 102 -8.37 -8.88 2.56
CA GLY A 102 -7.72 -10.06 1.98
C GLY A 102 -6.21 -9.92 1.82
N LEU A 103 -5.71 -8.70 1.58
CA LEU A 103 -4.27 -8.43 1.46
C LEU A 103 -3.60 -8.08 2.79
N MET A 104 -4.34 -7.58 3.79
CA MET A 104 -3.78 -7.21 5.10
C MET A 104 -3.05 -8.38 5.76
N GLY A 105 -3.71 -9.54 5.85
CA GLY A 105 -3.18 -10.72 6.55
C GLY A 105 -1.87 -11.25 5.95
N PRO A 106 -1.84 -11.63 4.66
CA PRO A 106 -0.62 -12.12 4.02
C PRO A 106 0.53 -11.12 4.04
N LEU A 107 0.26 -9.83 3.78
CA LEU A 107 1.31 -8.81 3.77
C LEU A 107 1.82 -8.48 5.17
N ALA A 108 0.98 -8.52 6.20
CA ALA A 108 1.43 -8.38 7.59
C ALA A 108 2.29 -9.59 8.00
N GLY A 109 1.82 -10.81 7.72
CA GLY A 109 2.49 -12.06 8.08
C GLY A 109 3.89 -12.19 7.48
N VAL A 110 4.14 -11.58 6.33
CA VAL A 110 5.46 -11.60 5.66
C VAL A 110 6.25 -10.32 5.90
N GLY A 111 5.57 -9.18 5.90
CA GLY A 111 6.18 -7.88 6.11
C GLY A 111 6.83 -7.78 7.49
N ASP A 112 6.17 -8.28 8.53
CA ASP A 112 6.67 -8.16 9.90
C ASP A 112 7.98 -8.94 10.13
N PRO A 113 8.10 -10.24 9.80
CA PRO A 113 9.37 -10.94 9.93
C PRO A 113 10.45 -10.39 8.98
N LEU A 114 10.10 -10.01 7.76
CA LEU A 114 11.07 -9.49 6.79
C LEU A 114 11.67 -8.14 7.24
N VAL A 115 10.81 -7.18 7.62
CA VAL A 115 11.24 -5.81 7.92
C VAL A 115 11.76 -5.70 9.35
N TRP A 116 11.03 -6.24 10.32
CA TRP A 116 11.34 -6.12 11.73
C TRP A 116 12.20 -7.26 12.26
N GLY A 117 12.05 -8.47 11.72
CA GLY A 117 12.82 -9.64 12.13
C GLY A 117 14.17 -9.78 11.42
N THR A 118 14.28 -9.37 10.16
CA THR A 118 15.48 -9.59 9.35
C THR A 118 16.18 -8.29 8.97
N LEU A 119 15.50 -7.41 8.21
CA LEU A 119 16.12 -6.21 7.66
C LEU A 119 16.64 -5.27 8.75
N ARG A 120 15.79 -4.92 9.72
CA ARG A 120 16.17 -3.99 10.80
C ARG A 120 17.28 -4.57 11.69
N PRO A 121 17.21 -5.81 12.20
CA PRO A 121 18.28 -6.35 13.06
C PRO A 121 19.60 -6.53 12.33
N ILE A 122 19.62 -7.00 11.07
CA ILE A 122 20.86 -7.18 10.30
C ILE A 122 21.52 -5.83 10.03
N THR A 123 20.76 -4.86 9.54
CA THR A 123 21.30 -3.51 9.28
C THR A 123 21.74 -2.81 10.55
N ALA A 124 21.02 -3.00 11.67
CA ALA A 124 21.39 -2.45 12.97
C ALA A 124 22.65 -3.11 13.52
N ALA A 125 22.81 -4.44 13.41
CA ALA A 125 24.00 -5.16 13.84
C ALA A 125 25.24 -4.74 13.05
N LEU A 126 25.09 -4.57 11.72
CA LEU A 126 26.15 -4.06 10.85
C LEU A 126 26.52 -2.61 11.16
N GLY A 127 25.53 -1.75 11.43
CA GLY A 127 25.79 -0.38 11.85
C GLY A 127 26.45 -0.30 13.23
N ALA A 128 26.01 -1.13 14.17
CA ALA A 128 26.51 -1.15 15.54
C ALA A 128 27.95 -1.66 15.61
N SER A 129 28.33 -2.69 14.84
CA SER A 129 29.70 -3.21 14.84
C SER A 129 30.74 -2.16 14.44
N LEU A 130 30.39 -1.28 13.51
CA LEU A 130 31.23 -0.13 13.11
C LEU A 130 31.13 1.04 14.09
N ALA A 131 29.97 1.28 14.69
CA ALA A 131 29.80 2.35 15.67
C ALA A 131 30.61 2.09 16.96
N LEU A 132 30.74 0.82 17.38
CA LEU A 132 31.50 0.42 18.56
C LEU A 132 33.00 0.76 18.44
N SER A 133 33.55 0.84 17.24
CA SER A 133 34.93 1.29 16.99
C SER A 133 35.07 2.81 16.84
N GLY A 134 34.00 3.57 17.09
CA GLY A 134 33.96 5.03 16.96
C GLY A 134 33.72 5.53 15.53
N ASN A 135 33.40 4.64 14.58
CA ASN A 135 33.24 5.00 13.17
C ASN A 135 31.82 5.54 12.89
N ILE A 136 31.72 6.81 12.48
CA ILE A 136 30.47 7.48 12.09
C ILE A 136 29.75 6.81 10.91
N LEU A 137 30.47 6.01 10.11
CA LEU A 137 29.87 5.22 9.04
C LEU A 137 28.87 4.19 9.58
N GLY A 138 28.99 3.73 10.84
CA GLY A 138 28.05 2.79 11.42
C GLY A 138 26.60 3.29 11.43
N PRO A 139 26.30 4.40 12.11
CA PRO A 139 24.96 5.02 12.08
C PRO A 139 24.50 5.43 10.68
N LEU A 140 25.41 5.93 9.83
CA LEU A 140 25.07 6.32 8.46
C LEU A 140 24.67 5.12 7.59
N LEU A 141 25.40 4.01 7.68
CA LEU A 141 25.08 2.78 6.94
C LEU A 141 23.72 2.23 7.37
N PHE A 142 23.44 2.16 8.67
CA PHE A 142 22.12 1.78 9.16
C PHE A 142 21.05 2.70 8.56
N PHE A 143 21.23 4.02 8.67
CA PHE A 143 20.26 4.99 8.19
C PHE A 143 20.01 4.84 6.69
N PHE A 144 21.03 4.83 5.84
CA PHE A 144 20.84 4.78 4.40
C PHE A 144 20.35 3.43 3.91
N ILE A 145 20.90 2.31 4.38
CA ILE A 145 20.50 0.97 3.92
C ILE A 145 19.06 0.67 4.34
N PHE A 146 18.75 0.86 5.62
CA PHE A 146 17.40 0.59 6.13
C PHE A 146 16.38 1.47 5.41
N ASN A 147 16.62 2.77 5.30
CA ASN A 147 15.69 3.70 4.64
C ASN A 147 15.55 3.42 3.14
N ALA A 148 16.65 3.15 2.43
CA ALA A 148 16.60 2.84 1.00
C ALA A 148 15.74 1.58 0.75
N MET A 149 15.94 0.52 1.54
CA MET A 149 15.18 -0.72 1.38
C MET A 149 13.69 -0.52 1.69
N ARG A 150 13.32 0.10 2.83
CA ARG A 150 11.88 0.33 3.13
C ARG A 150 11.20 1.23 2.09
N LEU A 151 11.91 2.22 1.53
CA LEU A 151 11.36 3.13 0.52
C LEU A 151 11.19 2.40 -0.81
N ALA A 152 12.16 1.58 -1.19
CA ALA A 152 12.08 0.73 -2.38
C ALA A 152 10.91 -0.26 -2.30
N MET A 153 10.80 -1.03 -1.20
CA MET A 153 9.70 -1.96 -0.96
C MET A 153 8.33 -1.29 -1.15
N LYS A 154 8.17 -0.10 -0.56
CA LYS A 154 6.94 0.67 -0.62
C LYS A 154 6.65 1.22 -2.02
N TRP A 155 7.64 1.82 -2.68
CA TRP A 155 7.47 2.43 -4.00
C TRP A 155 7.19 1.38 -5.08
N TYR A 156 8.05 0.35 -5.17
CA TYR A 156 7.85 -0.74 -6.13
C TYR A 156 6.58 -1.51 -5.83
N GLY A 157 6.27 -1.72 -4.54
CA GLY A 157 5.01 -2.32 -4.12
C GLY A 157 3.80 -1.50 -4.59
N LEU A 158 3.82 -0.18 -4.42
CA LEU A 158 2.76 0.72 -4.90
C LEU A 158 2.56 0.63 -6.42
N GLN A 159 3.64 0.73 -7.19
CA GLN A 159 3.57 0.66 -8.64
C GLN A 159 3.10 -0.72 -9.13
N LEU A 160 3.62 -1.80 -8.52
CA LEU A 160 3.23 -3.16 -8.85
C LEU A 160 1.76 -3.39 -8.52
N GLY A 161 1.32 -2.98 -7.34
CA GLY A 161 -0.07 -3.07 -6.90
C GLY A 161 -1.02 -2.32 -7.83
N PHE A 162 -0.66 -1.11 -8.26
CA PHE A 162 -1.46 -0.34 -9.21
C PHE A 162 -1.55 -1.03 -10.57
N ARG A 163 -0.42 -1.42 -11.17
CA ARG A 163 -0.38 -2.09 -12.49
C ARG A 163 -1.14 -3.42 -12.48
N LYS A 164 -0.92 -4.25 -11.46
CA LYS A 164 -1.60 -5.55 -11.33
C LYS A 164 -3.07 -5.38 -10.97
N GLY A 165 -3.42 -4.37 -10.16
CA GLY A 165 -4.80 -4.01 -9.85
C GLY A 165 -5.59 -3.65 -11.10
N VAL A 166 -5.04 -2.82 -11.99
CA VAL A 166 -5.68 -2.49 -13.28
C VAL A 166 -5.94 -3.74 -14.11
N ASN A 167 -4.96 -4.65 -14.17
CA ASN A 167 -5.12 -5.92 -14.87
C ASN A 167 -6.24 -6.77 -14.25
N ILE A 168 -6.24 -6.95 -12.92
CA ILE A 168 -7.27 -7.71 -12.21
C ILE A 168 -8.66 -7.14 -12.51
N VAL A 169 -8.80 -5.81 -12.50
CA VAL A 169 -10.07 -5.16 -12.81
C VAL A 169 -10.48 -5.33 -14.28
N SER A 170 -9.53 -5.38 -15.21
CA SER A 170 -9.85 -5.70 -16.61
C SER A 170 -10.38 -7.12 -16.81
N TYR A 171 -10.07 -8.05 -15.90
CA TYR A 171 -10.59 -9.43 -15.90
C TYR A 171 -11.84 -9.63 -15.04
N MET A 172 -12.35 -8.58 -14.35
CA MET A 172 -13.49 -8.64 -13.41
C MET A 172 -14.87 -8.78 -14.06
N GLY A 173 -14.97 -9.13 -15.36
CA GLY A 173 -16.22 -9.44 -16.05
C GLY A 173 -16.96 -10.72 -15.60
N GLY A 174 -16.66 -11.28 -14.42
CA GLY A 174 -17.37 -12.42 -13.84
C GLY A 174 -16.77 -12.94 -12.53
N ASN A 175 -17.64 -13.36 -11.60
CA ASN A 175 -17.37 -13.95 -10.27
C ASN A 175 -16.34 -13.19 -9.40
N LEU A 176 -16.69 -11.94 -9.08
CA LEU A 176 -15.89 -10.91 -8.42
C LEU A 176 -15.17 -11.38 -7.14
N LEU A 177 -15.90 -11.90 -6.16
CA LEU A 177 -15.36 -12.20 -4.82
C LEU A 177 -14.38 -13.38 -4.82
N GLN A 178 -14.67 -14.42 -5.60
CA GLN A 178 -13.83 -15.62 -5.65
C GLN A 178 -12.51 -15.33 -6.39
N LYS A 179 -12.58 -14.64 -7.53
CA LYS A 179 -11.40 -14.23 -8.30
C LYS A 179 -10.56 -13.16 -7.60
N LEU A 180 -11.18 -12.28 -6.80
CA LEU A 180 -10.45 -11.30 -6.01
C LEU A 180 -9.72 -11.93 -4.83
N THR A 181 -10.33 -12.94 -4.19
CA THR A 181 -9.67 -13.68 -3.09
C THR A 181 -8.54 -14.55 -3.63
N GLU A 182 -8.73 -15.22 -4.76
CA GLU A 182 -7.66 -15.91 -5.49
C GLU A 182 -6.57 -14.93 -5.95
N GLY A 183 -6.95 -13.80 -6.56
CA GLY A 183 -6.02 -12.78 -7.04
C GLY A 183 -5.22 -12.12 -5.93
N ALA A 184 -5.84 -11.84 -4.77
CA ALA A 184 -5.17 -11.36 -3.57
C ALA A 184 -4.23 -12.41 -2.98
N SER A 185 -4.60 -13.69 -3.02
CA SER A 185 -3.73 -14.80 -2.59
C SER A 185 -2.55 -14.98 -3.55
N ILE A 186 -2.77 -14.89 -4.87
CA ILE A 186 -1.71 -14.94 -5.89
C ILE A 186 -0.78 -13.73 -5.80
N LEU A 187 -1.31 -12.52 -5.58
CA LEU A 187 -0.49 -11.33 -5.32
C LEU A 187 0.27 -11.44 -4.02
N GLY A 188 -0.37 -11.95 -2.96
CA GLY A 188 0.26 -12.27 -1.69
C GLY A 188 1.43 -13.24 -1.90
N LEU A 189 1.19 -14.38 -2.55
CA LEU A 189 2.20 -15.40 -2.87
C LEU A 189 3.30 -14.89 -3.80
N PHE A 190 2.97 -14.08 -4.79
CA PHE A 190 3.95 -13.49 -5.71
C PHE A 190 4.84 -12.49 -4.98
N VAL A 191 4.26 -11.62 -4.16
CA VAL A 191 5.01 -10.70 -3.31
C VAL A 191 5.88 -11.52 -2.34
N MET A 192 5.33 -12.55 -1.70
CA MET A 192 6.07 -13.46 -0.82
C MET A 192 7.26 -14.15 -1.51
N GLY A 193 7.08 -14.62 -2.76
CA GLY A 193 8.12 -15.35 -3.50
C GLY A 193 9.13 -14.45 -4.22
N CYS A 194 8.87 -13.14 -4.31
CA CYS A 194 9.83 -12.16 -4.84
C CYS A 194 10.79 -11.61 -3.76
N TRP A 195 10.61 -11.97 -2.49
CA TRP A 195 11.47 -11.57 -1.36
C TRP A 195 12.31 -12.73 -0.84
#